data_AF-A0A314KHC5-F1
#
_entry.id   AF-A0A314KHC5-F1
#
_cell.length_a   1.000
_cell.length_b   1.000
_cell.length_c   1.000
_cell.angle_alpha   90.00
_cell.angle_beta   90.00
_cell.angle_gamma   90.00
#
_symmetry.space_group_name_H-M   'P 1'
#
loop_
_entity.id
_entity.type
_entity.pdbx_description
1 polymer ?
#
loop_
_entity_poly.entity_id
_entity_poly.type
_entity_poly.pdbx_seq_one_letter_code
_entity_poly.pdbx_strand_id
1 'polypeptide(L)'
;MVYRKTMLPYLLLVLLAHARWVSTADLANCSLVKNIFILAGQSNISGRGGVINHSNRPGVANETWDGVIPRECEANPSILRLSGGLTWVEAQEPLHKDIDVNNTCGIGPGMPFANTVLKRDPSVGVIGLVPCAVGGTSITEWAPGGFLYKQMIRRTKAATRCGGRVRALLWYQGESDTKTLEDAKMYKRRLESFFKHVRHDLQLPTLPVIQVTHGKIYYCLLRIHSICKL
;
A
#
# COMPACT_ATOMS: atom_id res chain seq x y z
N MET A 1 -3.43 57.89 8.21
CA MET A 1 -2.89 56.80 9.07
C MET A 1 -4.05 56.08 9.77
N VAL A 2 -4.86 55.30 9.05
CA VAL A 2 -5.94 54.47 9.62
C VAL A 2 -6.14 53.25 8.73
N TYR A 3 -5.29 52.23 8.84
CA TYR A 3 -5.46 50.94 8.15
C TYR A 3 -4.68 49.86 8.90
N ARG A 4 -5.01 49.58 10.17
CA ARG A 4 -4.27 48.53 10.91
C ARG A 4 -5.01 47.77 12.02
N LYS A 5 -6.34 47.86 12.15
CA LYS A 5 -7.06 47.17 13.25
C LYS A 5 -8.14 46.16 12.86
N THR A 6 -8.49 45.99 11.58
CA THR A 6 -9.62 45.11 11.17
C THR A 6 -9.22 43.83 10.41
N MET A 7 -7.93 43.64 10.08
CA MET A 7 -7.49 42.46 9.30
C MET A 7 -7.17 41.22 10.17
N LEU A 8 -6.89 41.41 11.46
CA LEU A 8 -6.52 40.30 12.37
C LEU A 8 -7.69 39.35 12.73
N PRO A 9 -8.93 39.80 12.99
CA PRO A 9 -10.04 38.90 13.28
C PRO A 9 -10.50 38.10 12.05
N TYR A 10 -10.38 38.67 10.85
CA TYR A 10 -10.71 37.98 9.60
C TYR A 10 -9.71 36.85 9.30
N LEU A 11 -8.41 37.07 9.54
CA LEU A 11 -7.39 36.03 9.38
C LEU A 11 -7.58 34.87 10.38
N LEU A 12 -8.00 35.18 11.61
CA LEU A 12 -8.34 34.19 12.65
C LEU A 12 -9.62 33.41 12.32
N LEU A 13 -10.66 34.05 11.78
CA LEU A 13 -11.88 33.37 11.30
C LEU A 13 -11.60 32.46 10.10
N VAL A 14 -10.72 32.88 9.18
CA VAL A 14 -10.28 32.03 8.05
C VAL A 14 -9.46 30.84 8.56
N LEU A 15 -8.54 31.03 9.51
CA LEU A 15 -7.77 29.91 10.11
C LEU A 15 -8.66 28.93 10.88
N LEU A 16 -9.69 29.40 11.59
CA LEU A 16 -10.67 28.56 12.29
C LEU A 16 -11.62 27.83 11.34
N ALA A 17 -11.93 28.41 10.17
CA ALA A 17 -12.72 27.77 9.12
C ALA A 17 -11.94 26.67 8.39
N HIS A 18 -10.63 26.84 8.19
CA HIS A 18 -9.77 25.82 7.58
C HIS A 18 -9.40 24.69 8.55
N ALA A 19 -9.34 24.96 9.86
CA ALA A 19 -9.06 23.94 10.88
C ALA A 19 -10.23 22.95 11.09
N ARG A 20 -11.42 23.24 10.57
CA ARG A 20 -12.65 22.43 10.75
C ARG A 20 -12.94 21.42 9.63
N TRP A 21 -12.03 21.27 8.66
CA TRP A 21 -12.17 20.28 7.58
C TRP A 21 -11.20 19.11 7.70
N VAL A 22 -11.03 18.59 8.92
CA VAL A 22 -10.79 17.16 9.10
C VAL A 22 -12.08 16.59 9.65
N SER A 23 -12.73 15.70 8.89
CA SER A 23 -13.99 15.11 9.32
C SER A 23 -13.76 14.37 10.64
N THR A 24 -14.67 14.54 11.60
CA THR A 24 -14.64 13.78 12.86
C THR A 24 -14.64 12.27 12.62
N ALA A 25 -15.27 11.83 11.51
CA ALA A 25 -15.24 10.45 11.05
C ALA A 25 -13.83 9.98 10.62
N ASP A 26 -13.04 10.86 9.98
CA ASP A 26 -11.67 10.53 9.58
C ASP A 26 -10.75 10.35 10.79
N LEU A 27 -10.89 11.23 11.80
CA LEU A 27 -10.18 11.13 13.07
C LEU A 27 -10.58 9.87 13.85
N ALA A 28 -11.87 9.54 13.87
CA ALA A 28 -12.38 8.32 14.49
C ALA A 28 -11.78 7.08 13.81
N ASN A 29 -11.89 6.95 12.49
CA ASN A 29 -11.31 5.82 11.73
C ASN A 29 -9.79 5.72 11.90
N CYS A 30 -9.09 6.85 11.88
CA CYS A 30 -7.66 6.90 12.09
C CYS A 30 -7.26 6.40 13.49
N SER A 31 -8.04 6.72 14.52
CA SER A 31 -7.80 6.24 15.89
C SER A 31 -8.09 4.74 16.07
N LEU A 32 -8.98 4.16 15.25
CA LEU A 32 -9.35 2.74 15.31
C LEU A 32 -8.23 1.83 14.79
N VAL A 33 -7.52 2.24 13.74
CA VAL A 33 -6.45 1.43 13.13
C VAL A 33 -5.27 1.29 14.09
N LYS A 34 -5.09 0.09 14.64
CA LYS A 34 -3.97 -0.22 15.54
C LYS A 34 -2.83 -0.97 14.84
N ASN A 35 -3.13 -1.71 13.77
CA ASN A 35 -2.17 -2.63 13.14
C ASN A 35 -2.06 -2.35 11.65
N ILE A 36 -0.93 -1.80 11.25
CA ILE A 36 -0.72 -1.30 9.89
C ILE A 36 0.18 -2.26 9.11
N PHE A 37 -0.23 -2.62 7.90
CA PHE A 37 0.54 -3.41 6.96
C PHE A 37 0.76 -2.63 5.67
N ILE A 38 2.03 -2.50 5.28
CA ILE A 38 2.40 -1.81 4.05
C ILE A 38 2.37 -2.84 2.92
N LEU A 39 1.70 -2.52 1.81
CA LEU A 39 1.64 -3.37 0.61
C LEU A 39 2.43 -2.66 -0.50
N ALA A 40 3.63 -3.14 -0.82
CA ALA A 40 4.49 -2.49 -1.81
C ALA A 40 5.17 -3.49 -2.74
N GLY A 41 5.59 -3.00 -3.91
CA GLY A 41 6.13 -3.81 -4.99
C GLY A 41 5.46 -3.47 -6.31
N GLN A 42 5.20 -4.48 -7.15
CA GLN A 42 4.67 -4.29 -8.51
C GLN A 42 3.27 -4.89 -8.75
N SER A 43 2.96 -5.23 -10.01
CA SER A 43 1.64 -5.66 -10.48
C SER A 43 1.01 -6.76 -9.61
N ASN A 44 1.77 -7.79 -9.23
CA ASN A 44 1.25 -8.93 -8.47
C ASN A 44 0.82 -8.62 -7.02
N ILE A 45 1.34 -7.56 -6.40
CA ILE A 45 0.84 -7.04 -5.10
C ILE A 45 -0.20 -5.95 -5.29
N SER A 46 -0.10 -5.13 -6.36
CA SER A 46 -1.15 -4.16 -6.66
C SER A 46 -2.48 -4.82 -7.05
N GLY A 47 -2.41 -6.02 -7.65
CA GLY A 47 -3.53 -6.87 -8.01
C GLY A 47 -3.82 -6.88 -9.51
N ARG A 48 -3.85 -8.08 -10.10
CA ARG A 48 -4.26 -8.34 -11.50
C ARG A 48 -5.20 -9.54 -11.64
N GLY A 49 -5.61 -10.17 -10.54
CA GLY A 49 -6.57 -11.27 -10.58
C GLY A 49 -7.91 -10.81 -11.14
N GLY A 50 -8.45 -11.55 -12.12
CA GLY A 50 -9.70 -11.22 -12.81
C GLY A 50 -9.58 -10.08 -13.84
N VAL A 51 -8.39 -9.53 -14.09
CA VAL A 51 -8.20 -8.51 -15.14
C VAL A 51 -8.13 -9.20 -16.51
N ILE A 52 -9.01 -8.80 -17.41
CA ILE A 52 -9.16 -9.36 -18.75
C ILE A 52 -8.79 -8.28 -19.76
N ASN A 53 -7.88 -8.60 -20.69
CA ASN A 53 -7.60 -7.73 -21.84
C ASN A 53 -8.51 -8.10 -23.01
N HIS A 54 -9.33 -7.16 -23.46
CA HIS A 54 -10.26 -7.31 -24.58
C HIS A 54 -9.64 -7.01 -25.94
N SER A 55 -8.38 -6.58 -25.97
CA SER A 55 -7.67 -6.32 -27.21
C SER A 55 -7.14 -7.61 -27.83
N ASN A 56 -7.51 -7.84 -29.09
CA ASN A 56 -6.89 -8.87 -29.93
C ASN A 56 -5.59 -8.37 -30.60
N ARG A 57 -5.20 -7.10 -30.39
CA ARG A 57 -3.98 -6.50 -30.95
C ARG A 57 -2.84 -6.52 -29.94
N PRO A 58 -1.67 -7.05 -30.29
CA PRO A 58 -0.48 -6.99 -29.44
C PRO A 58 -0.15 -5.54 -29.06
N GLY A 59 0.13 -5.31 -27.77
CA GLY A 59 0.56 -4.00 -27.27
C GLY A 59 -0.54 -2.95 -27.08
N VAL A 60 -1.80 -3.26 -27.35
CA VAL A 60 -2.94 -2.39 -27.02
C VAL A 60 -3.59 -2.92 -25.75
N ALA A 61 -3.57 -2.14 -24.68
CA ALA A 61 -4.27 -2.46 -23.44
C ALA A 61 -5.72 -1.98 -23.54
N ASN A 62 -6.67 -2.91 -23.46
CA ASN A 62 -8.08 -2.61 -23.23
C ASN A 62 -8.56 -3.54 -22.09
N GLU A 63 -8.17 -3.19 -20.87
CA GLU A 63 -8.27 -4.08 -19.73
C GLU A 63 -9.42 -3.69 -18.81
N THR A 64 -10.24 -4.66 -18.41
CA THR A 64 -11.24 -4.49 -17.34
C THR A 64 -11.12 -5.60 -16.32
N TRP A 65 -11.37 -5.29 -15.05
CA TRP A 65 -11.55 -6.31 -14.01
C TRP A 65 -12.96 -6.91 -14.10
N ASP A 66 -13.07 -8.23 -13.97
CA ASP A 66 -14.33 -8.99 -14.01
C ASP A 66 -15.28 -8.71 -12.83
N GLY A 67 -14.80 -8.07 -11.78
CA GLY A 67 -15.57 -7.74 -10.58
C GLY A 67 -15.81 -8.93 -9.65
N VAL A 68 -15.20 -10.09 -9.91
CA VAL A 68 -15.38 -11.29 -9.09
C VAL A 68 -14.55 -11.15 -7.81
N ILE A 69 -15.22 -11.20 -6.67
CA ILE A 69 -14.59 -11.16 -5.34
C ILE A 69 -14.70 -12.55 -4.72
N PRO A 70 -13.58 -13.30 -4.58
CA PRO A 70 -13.57 -14.56 -3.84
C PRO A 70 -13.92 -14.35 -2.37
N ARG A 71 -14.44 -15.40 -1.71
CA ARG A 71 -14.86 -15.35 -0.30
C ARG A 71 -13.75 -14.86 0.64
N GLU A 72 -12.51 -15.25 0.39
CA GLU A 72 -11.34 -14.85 1.18
C GLU A 72 -11.04 -13.35 1.06
N CYS A 73 -11.54 -12.70 0.01
CA CYS A 73 -11.33 -11.29 -0.30
C CYS A 73 -12.52 -10.40 0.10
N GLU A 74 -13.57 -10.97 0.70
CA GLU A 74 -14.74 -10.21 1.15
C GLU A 74 -14.36 -9.05 2.08
N ALA A 75 -15.09 -7.94 1.95
CA ALA A 75 -14.93 -6.77 2.79
C ALA A 75 -15.25 -7.09 4.25
N ASN A 76 -14.59 -6.39 5.18
CA ASN A 76 -14.80 -6.55 6.61
C ASN A 76 -14.66 -5.18 7.28
N PRO A 77 -15.62 -4.74 8.13
CA PRO A 77 -15.53 -3.46 8.84
C PRO A 77 -14.28 -3.29 9.71
N SER A 78 -13.62 -4.40 10.10
CA SER A 78 -12.37 -4.40 10.86
C SER A 78 -11.12 -4.32 9.97
N ILE A 79 -11.27 -4.19 8.65
CA ILE A 79 -10.16 -4.01 7.70
C ILE A 79 -10.38 -2.69 6.97
N LEU A 80 -9.48 -1.74 7.21
CA LEU A 80 -9.48 -0.45 6.56
C LEU A 80 -8.31 -0.34 5.58
N ARG A 81 -8.46 0.55 4.61
CA ARG A 81 -7.47 0.86 3.57
C ARG A 81 -7.20 2.35 3.57
N LEU A 82 -5.93 2.74 3.49
CA LEU A 82 -5.56 4.14 3.29
C LEU A 82 -5.75 4.51 1.81
N SER A 83 -6.71 5.37 1.52
CA SER A 83 -7.00 5.85 0.16
C SER A 83 -5.85 6.65 -0.47
N GLY A 84 -5.92 6.92 -1.77
CA GLY A 84 -5.02 7.85 -2.46
C GLY A 84 -5.06 9.26 -1.83
N GLY A 85 -6.20 9.66 -1.27
CA GLY A 85 -6.41 10.90 -0.52
C GLY A 85 -5.92 10.88 0.93
N LEU A 86 -5.24 9.82 1.38
CA LEU A 86 -4.74 9.65 2.75
C LEU A 86 -5.85 9.58 3.82
N THR A 87 -7.03 9.10 3.45
CA THR A 87 -8.15 8.84 4.36
C THR A 87 -8.36 7.34 4.57
N TRP A 88 -8.74 6.95 5.79
CA TRP A 88 -9.07 5.56 6.09
C TRP A 88 -10.51 5.26 5.67
N VAL A 89 -10.66 4.32 4.74
CA VAL A 89 -11.94 3.82 4.25
C VAL A 89 -12.02 2.31 4.45
N GLU A 90 -13.22 1.73 4.43
CA GLU A 90 -13.36 0.27 4.43
C GLU A 90 -12.57 -0.34 3.26
N ALA A 91 -11.82 -1.40 3.53
CA ALA A 91 -11.01 -2.07 2.52
C ALA A 91 -11.89 -2.92 1.60
N GLN A 92 -11.81 -2.64 0.31
CA GLN A 92 -12.49 -3.38 -0.76
C GLN A 92 -11.54 -3.49 -1.96
N GLU A 93 -11.53 -4.63 -2.62
CA GLU A 93 -10.77 -4.79 -3.87
C GLU A 93 -11.36 -3.92 -5.00
N PRO A 94 -10.54 -3.45 -5.96
CA PRO A 94 -9.08 -3.55 -5.99
C PRO A 94 -8.42 -2.54 -5.02
N LEU A 95 -7.54 -3.02 -4.14
CA LEU A 95 -6.93 -2.18 -3.10
C LEU A 95 -6.04 -1.04 -3.64
N HIS A 96 -5.51 -1.17 -4.86
CA HIS A 96 -4.59 -0.20 -5.47
C HIS A 96 -5.25 0.67 -6.54
N LYS A 97 -6.58 0.65 -6.71
CA LYS A 97 -7.30 1.37 -7.78
C LYS A 97 -7.01 2.87 -7.88
N ASP A 98 -6.72 3.53 -6.76
CA ASP A 98 -6.39 4.95 -6.65
C ASP A 98 -4.90 5.20 -6.35
N ILE A 99 -4.07 4.15 -6.48
CA ILE A 99 -2.63 4.15 -6.22
C ILE A 99 -1.86 3.81 -7.51
N ASP A 100 -2.16 2.66 -8.11
CA ASP A 100 -1.59 2.19 -9.38
C ASP A 100 -2.42 2.71 -10.57
N VAL A 101 -2.62 4.03 -10.61
CA VAL A 101 -3.64 4.72 -11.43
C VAL A 101 -3.48 4.55 -12.94
N ASN A 102 -2.30 4.11 -13.40
CA ASN A 102 -2.01 3.88 -14.82
C ASN A 102 -2.31 2.44 -15.27
N ASN A 103 -2.83 1.60 -14.37
CA ASN A 103 -3.09 0.19 -14.64
C ASN A 103 -4.50 -0.20 -14.18
N THR A 104 -5.16 -1.09 -14.93
CA THR A 104 -6.37 -1.74 -14.45
C THR A 104 -6.00 -2.69 -13.31
N CYS A 105 -6.48 -2.39 -12.10
CA CYS A 105 -6.25 -3.21 -10.91
C CYS A 105 -7.36 -4.26 -10.76
N GLY A 106 -6.98 -5.44 -10.26
CA GLY A 106 -7.91 -6.51 -9.86
C GLY A 106 -7.56 -7.04 -8.48
N ILE A 107 -7.85 -8.32 -8.23
CA ILE A 107 -7.55 -8.97 -6.95
C ILE A 107 -6.02 -9.04 -6.70
N GLY A 108 -5.61 -8.62 -5.51
CA GLY A 108 -4.26 -8.81 -4.97
C GLY A 108 -4.28 -9.65 -3.68
N PRO A 109 -3.12 -9.83 -3.01
CA PRO A 109 -3.04 -10.66 -1.80
C PRO A 109 -3.47 -9.92 -0.52
N GLY A 110 -3.82 -8.63 -0.59
CA GLY A 110 -4.03 -7.79 0.59
C GLY A 110 -5.27 -8.16 1.42
N MET A 111 -6.44 -8.28 0.79
CA MET A 111 -7.66 -8.71 1.48
C MET A 111 -7.57 -10.13 2.06
N PRO A 112 -7.15 -11.17 1.30
CA PRO A 112 -7.05 -12.52 1.87
C PRO A 112 -6.01 -12.62 2.98
N PHE A 113 -4.92 -11.85 2.91
CA PHE A 113 -3.97 -11.72 4.02
C PHE A 113 -4.64 -11.14 5.28
N ALA A 114 -5.31 -9.99 5.16
CA ALA A 114 -5.92 -9.31 6.30
C ALA A 114 -7.05 -10.13 6.95
N ASN A 115 -7.94 -10.72 6.13
CA ASN A 115 -8.98 -11.63 6.61
C ASN A 115 -8.38 -12.85 7.32
N THR A 116 -7.29 -13.43 6.79
CA THR A 116 -6.63 -14.58 7.44
C THR A 116 -6.01 -14.20 8.78
N VAL A 117 -5.39 -13.02 8.89
CA VAL A 117 -4.83 -12.52 10.16
C VAL A 117 -5.94 -12.35 11.20
N LEU A 118 -7.04 -11.66 10.85
CA LEU A 118 -8.18 -11.47 11.76
C LEU A 118 -8.83 -12.79 12.18
N LYS A 119 -8.98 -13.72 11.23
CA LYS A 119 -9.56 -15.04 11.52
C LYS A 119 -8.71 -15.86 12.49
N ARG A 120 -7.38 -15.75 12.39
CA ARG A 120 -6.43 -16.47 13.26
C ARG A 120 -6.25 -15.80 14.61
N ASP A 121 -6.30 -14.48 14.65
CA ASP A 121 -6.17 -13.69 15.87
C ASP A 121 -7.15 -12.49 15.85
N PRO A 122 -8.39 -12.69 16.32
CA PRO A 122 -9.37 -11.60 16.41
C PRO A 122 -8.95 -10.48 17.36
N SER A 123 -8.07 -10.76 18.33
CA SER A 123 -7.61 -9.79 19.34
C SER A 123 -6.69 -8.73 18.76
N VAL A 124 -6.17 -8.94 17.54
CA VAL A 124 -5.39 -7.95 16.82
C VAL A 124 -6.19 -6.65 16.65
N GLY A 125 -7.52 -6.71 16.52
CA GLY A 125 -8.37 -5.54 16.30
C GLY A 125 -8.26 -5.00 14.87
N VAL A 126 -8.59 -3.71 14.67
CA VAL A 126 -8.69 -3.15 13.32
C VAL A 126 -7.34 -3.16 12.59
N ILE A 127 -7.35 -3.77 11.40
CA ILE A 127 -6.23 -3.84 10.47
C ILE A 127 -6.30 -2.66 9.50
N GLY A 128 -5.17 -1.99 9.28
CA GLY A 128 -5.00 -0.95 8.27
C GLY A 128 -4.06 -1.41 7.17
N LEU A 129 -4.54 -1.40 5.93
CA LEU A 129 -3.76 -1.69 4.74
C LEU A 129 -3.29 -0.37 4.10
N VAL A 130 -1.99 -0.27 3.82
CA VAL A 130 -1.39 0.89 3.15
C VAL A 130 -0.89 0.46 1.77
N PRO A 131 -1.75 0.53 0.75
CA PRO A 131 -1.38 0.19 -0.62
C PRO A 131 -0.41 1.23 -1.18
N CYS A 132 0.70 0.76 -1.74
CA CYS A 132 1.79 1.58 -2.28
C CYS A 132 2.35 1.02 -3.61
N ALA A 133 1.97 -0.19 -4.02
CA ALA A 133 2.54 -0.84 -5.19
C ALA A 133 2.15 -0.17 -6.50
N VAL A 134 3.03 -0.29 -7.51
CA VAL A 134 2.85 0.27 -8.86
C VAL A 134 3.31 -0.75 -9.90
N GLY A 135 2.46 -1.05 -10.88
CA GLY A 135 2.72 -2.06 -11.90
C GLY A 135 3.92 -1.72 -12.80
N GLY A 136 4.68 -2.75 -13.21
CA GLY A 136 5.75 -2.61 -14.20
C GLY A 136 7.07 -2.03 -13.68
N THR A 137 7.18 -1.73 -12.39
CA THR A 137 8.35 -1.06 -11.84
C THR A 137 9.50 -2.03 -11.52
N SER A 138 10.74 -1.62 -11.73
CA SER A 138 11.95 -2.32 -11.26
C SER A 138 12.39 -1.83 -9.88
N ILE A 139 13.31 -2.55 -9.21
CA ILE A 139 13.82 -2.16 -7.89
C ILE A 139 14.58 -0.81 -7.91
N THR A 140 15.09 -0.39 -9.08
CA THR A 140 15.76 0.91 -9.21
C THR A 140 14.80 2.09 -9.05
N GLU A 141 13.54 1.94 -9.46
CA GLU A 141 12.50 2.95 -9.26
C GLU A 141 12.08 3.06 -7.78
N TRP A 142 12.36 2.02 -7.00
CA TRP A 142 12.18 1.95 -5.55
C TRP A 142 13.42 2.39 -4.75
N ALA A 143 14.46 2.89 -5.42
CA ALA A 143 15.67 3.36 -4.74
C ALA A 143 15.34 4.50 -3.73
N PRO A 144 16.08 4.59 -2.61
CA PRO A 144 15.92 5.67 -1.63
C PRO A 144 15.97 7.06 -2.31
N GLY A 145 15.04 7.93 -1.94
CA GLY A 145 14.89 9.26 -2.57
C GLY A 145 14.12 9.25 -3.90
N GLY A 146 13.89 8.08 -4.51
CA GLY A 146 13.03 7.89 -5.68
C GLY A 146 11.56 8.22 -5.39
N PHE A 147 10.77 8.45 -6.43
CA PHE A 147 9.37 8.88 -6.29
C PHE A 147 8.52 7.83 -5.54
N LEU A 148 8.57 6.57 -5.97
CA LEU A 148 7.78 5.48 -5.36
C LEU A 148 8.16 5.26 -3.90
N TYR A 149 9.46 5.24 -3.62
CA TYR A 149 10.00 5.18 -2.26
C TYR A 149 9.44 6.30 -1.38
N LYS A 150 9.56 7.56 -1.82
CA LYS A 150 9.06 8.72 -1.06
C LYS A 150 7.54 8.66 -0.86
N GLN A 151 6.79 8.20 -1.85
CA GLN A 151 5.34 8.02 -1.71
C GLN A 151 5.00 6.97 -0.66
N MET A 152 5.67 5.82 -0.67
CA MET A 152 5.46 4.77 0.34
C MET A 152 5.77 5.28 1.76
N ILE A 153 6.90 5.97 1.95
CA ILE A 153 7.25 6.55 3.25
C ILE A 153 6.23 7.61 3.68
N ARG A 154 5.79 8.49 2.78
CA ARG A 154 4.77 9.52 3.05
C ARG A 154 3.45 8.88 3.49
N ARG A 155 2.98 7.87 2.76
CA ARG A 155 1.73 7.16 3.04
C ARG A 155 1.81 6.39 4.36
N THR A 156 2.92 5.73 4.62
CA THR A 156 3.15 5.04 5.90
C THR A 156 3.14 6.01 7.08
N LYS A 157 3.84 7.15 6.98
CA LYS A 157 3.83 8.17 8.02
C LYS A 157 2.44 8.78 8.22
N ALA A 158 1.64 8.93 7.17
CA ALA A 158 0.25 9.37 7.27
C ALA A 158 -0.61 8.34 8.02
N ALA A 159 -0.45 7.05 7.69
CA ALA A 159 -1.16 5.94 8.32
C ALA A 159 -0.93 5.86 9.83
N THR A 160 0.27 6.21 10.30
CA THR A 160 0.64 6.12 11.73
C THR A 160 0.30 7.38 12.54
N ARG A 161 -0.27 8.44 11.94
CA ARG A 161 -0.49 9.74 12.62
C ARG A 161 -1.34 9.65 13.88
N CYS A 162 -2.27 8.70 13.93
CA CYS A 162 -3.17 8.52 15.07
C CYS A 162 -2.74 7.37 16.01
N GLY A 163 -1.45 7.02 16.01
CA GLY A 163 -0.87 6.05 16.94
C GLY A 163 -0.97 4.58 16.50
N GLY A 164 -1.37 4.31 15.26
CA GLY A 164 -1.30 2.97 14.67
C GLY A 164 0.14 2.49 14.54
N ARG A 165 0.39 1.20 14.77
CA ARG A 165 1.73 0.59 14.70
C ARG A 165 1.90 -0.18 13.40
N VAL A 166 2.99 0.07 12.68
CA VAL A 166 3.39 -0.75 11.52
C VAL A 166 3.83 -2.13 12.02
N ARG A 167 3.17 -3.17 11.53
CA ARG A 167 3.40 -4.57 11.88
C ARG A 167 4.31 -5.28 10.89
N ALA A 168 4.15 -5.03 9.60
CA ALA A 168 5.02 -5.58 8.58
C ALA A 168 4.97 -4.78 7.26
N LEU A 169 6.01 -4.96 6.46
CA LEU A 169 6.02 -4.65 5.03
C LEU A 169 5.82 -5.95 4.25
N LEU A 170 4.77 -6.01 3.43
CA LEU A 170 4.55 -7.06 2.45
C LEU A 170 5.14 -6.57 1.13
N TRP A 171 6.13 -7.30 0.63
CA TRP A 171 6.89 -6.96 -0.56
C TRP A 171 6.74 -8.03 -1.63
N TYR A 172 6.19 -7.67 -2.79
CA TYR A 172 6.15 -8.56 -3.95
C TYR A 172 6.63 -7.83 -5.20
N GLN A 173 7.89 -8.07 -5.56
CA GLN A 173 8.52 -7.46 -6.72
C GLN A 173 9.72 -8.28 -7.20
N GLY A 174 10.08 -8.09 -8.47
CA GLY A 174 11.34 -8.57 -9.05
C GLY A 174 11.21 -8.98 -10.51
N GLU A 175 9.99 -9.11 -11.05
CA GLU A 175 9.74 -9.58 -12.41
C GLU A 175 10.30 -8.60 -13.45
N SER A 176 10.23 -7.29 -13.19
CA SER A 176 10.83 -6.29 -14.08
C SER A 176 12.36 -6.35 -14.11
N ASP A 177 12.98 -6.80 -13.02
CA ASP A 177 14.44 -6.91 -12.88
C ASP A 177 15.01 -8.17 -13.52
N THR A 178 14.18 -9.08 -14.05
CA THR A 178 14.65 -10.26 -14.80
C THR A 178 14.85 -9.98 -16.29
N LYS A 179 14.54 -8.76 -16.76
CA LYS A 179 14.67 -8.39 -18.18
C LYS A 179 16.12 -8.36 -18.66
N THR A 180 17.07 -8.05 -17.77
CA THR A 180 18.50 -8.04 -18.08
C THR A 180 19.28 -8.85 -17.05
N LEU A 181 20.39 -9.46 -17.48
CA LEU A 181 21.28 -10.18 -16.58
C LEU A 181 21.92 -9.27 -15.53
N GLU A 182 22.18 -8.01 -15.89
CA GLU A 182 22.75 -7.01 -14.99
C GLU A 182 21.79 -6.67 -13.85
N ASP A 183 20.53 -6.38 -14.16
CA ASP A 183 19.51 -6.07 -13.14
C ASP A 183 19.27 -7.26 -12.22
N ALA A 184 19.18 -8.47 -12.77
CA ALA A 184 19.03 -9.69 -12.00
C ALA A 184 20.21 -9.91 -11.02
N LYS A 185 21.45 -9.67 -11.46
CA LYS A 185 22.65 -9.77 -10.60
C LYS A 185 22.67 -8.69 -9.51
N MET A 186 22.20 -7.49 -9.81
CA MET A 186 22.19 -6.36 -8.88
C MET A 186 20.99 -6.36 -7.92
N TYR A 187 19.95 -7.15 -8.22
CA TYR A 187 18.68 -7.15 -7.51
C TYR A 187 18.84 -7.31 -5.99
N LYS A 188 19.56 -8.35 -5.54
CA LYS A 188 19.76 -8.63 -4.11
C LYS A 188 20.33 -7.41 -3.36
N ARG A 189 21.40 -6.81 -3.90
CA ARG A 189 22.05 -5.65 -3.29
C ARG A 189 21.12 -4.44 -3.22
N ARG A 190 20.36 -4.19 -4.30
CA ARG A 190 19.40 -3.08 -4.37
C ARG A 190 18.25 -3.29 -3.38
N LEU A 191 17.76 -4.53 -3.27
CA LEU A 191 16.69 -4.92 -2.34
C LEU A 191 17.12 -4.80 -0.86
N GLU A 192 18.30 -5.27 -0.51
CA GLU A 192 18.86 -5.11 0.84
C GLU A 192 19.03 -3.63 1.21
N SER A 193 19.51 -2.81 0.27
CA SER A 193 19.58 -1.36 0.43
C SER A 193 18.19 -0.75 0.65
N PHE A 194 17.20 -1.13 -0.15
CA PHE A 194 15.82 -0.69 0.00
C PHE A 194 15.29 -0.99 1.41
N PHE A 195 15.35 -2.24 1.88
CA PHE A 195 14.85 -2.59 3.22
C PHE A 195 15.60 -1.86 4.34
N LYS A 196 16.92 -1.68 4.23
CA LYS A 196 17.70 -0.91 5.20
C LYS A 196 17.20 0.53 5.30
N HIS A 197 16.98 1.19 4.17
CA HIS A 197 16.49 2.56 4.16
C HIS A 197 15.05 2.65 4.65
N VAL A 198 14.16 1.73 4.28
CA VAL A 198 12.78 1.69 4.82
C VAL A 198 12.79 1.64 6.35
N ARG A 199 13.59 0.75 6.94
CA ARG A 199 13.74 0.65 8.40
C ARG A 199 14.27 1.93 9.02
N HIS A 200 15.27 2.54 8.39
CA HIS A 200 15.85 3.80 8.83
C HIS A 200 14.83 4.96 8.79
N ASP A 201 14.20 5.19 7.65
CA ASP A 201 13.34 6.37 7.42
C ASP A 201 11.98 6.29 8.13
N LEU A 202 11.55 5.07 8.46
CA LEU A 202 10.40 4.82 9.33
C LEU A 202 10.78 4.72 10.82
N GLN A 203 12.08 4.70 11.14
CA GLN A 203 12.60 4.48 12.51
C GLN A 203 12.12 3.15 13.14
N LEU A 204 12.08 2.09 12.32
CA LEU A 204 11.64 0.76 12.71
C LEU A 204 12.76 -0.26 12.42
N PRO A 205 13.83 -0.32 13.24
CA PRO A 205 15.01 -1.15 12.96
C PRO A 205 14.69 -2.66 12.88
N THR A 206 13.63 -3.11 13.56
CA THR A 206 13.18 -4.50 13.59
C THR A 206 11.93 -4.76 12.76
N LEU A 207 11.54 -3.84 11.84
CA LEU A 207 10.37 -4.00 10.99
C LEU A 207 10.41 -5.35 10.27
N PRO A 208 9.42 -6.23 10.49
CA PRO A 208 9.26 -7.45 9.72
C PRO A 208 9.01 -7.14 8.25
N VAL A 209 9.70 -7.86 7.38
CA VAL A 209 9.50 -7.80 5.93
C VAL A 209 9.14 -9.19 5.46
N ILE A 210 7.98 -9.33 4.83
CA ILE A 210 7.50 -10.55 4.21
C ILE A 210 7.66 -10.36 2.71
N GLN A 211 8.68 -10.98 2.13
CA GLN A 211 8.95 -10.92 0.70
C GLN A 211 8.43 -12.17 -0.02
N VAL A 212 7.87 -11.98 -1.21
CA VAL A 212 7.50 -13.08 -2.11
C VAL A 212 8.63 -13.31 -3.11
N THR A 213 9.09 -14.56 -3.22
CA THR A 213 10.11 -14.97 -4.17
C THR A 213 9.50 -15.78 -5.32
N HIS A 214 9.88 -15.46 -6.55
CA HIS A 214 9.64 -16.36 -7.68
C HIS A 214 10.52 -17.60 -7.51
N GLY A 215 9.93 -18.79 -7.63
CA GLY A 215 10.50 -20.04 -7.13
C GLY A 215 11.97 -20.30 -7.48
N LYS A 216 12.86 -20.18 -6.47
CA LYS A 216 13.65 -21.24 -5.84
C LYS A 216 14.16 -20.69 -4.51
N ILE A 217 13.75 -21.37 -3.45
CA ILE A 217 13.92 -21.10 -2.02
C ILE A 217 15.30 -20.51 -1.65
N TYR A 218 15.32 -19.29 -1.11
CA TYR A 218 16.23 -18.91 -0.01
C TYR A 218 15.45 -18.05 1.01
N TYR A 219 15.61 -18.43 2.29
CA TYR A 219 14.76 -18.08 3.44
C TYR A 219 14.65 -16.58 3.76
N CYS A 220 13.41 -16.10 4.01
CA CYS A 220 13.03 -15.45 5.28
C CYS A 220 11.48 -15.37 5.41
N LEU A 221 10.94 -16.21 6.30
CA LEU A 221 9.69 -16.15 7.09
C LEU A 221 8.41 -15.48 6.51
N LEU A 222 7.67 -16.19 5.67
CA LEU A 222 6.30 -16.70 5.93
C LEU A 222 5.86 -17.49 4.67
N ARG A 223 5.64 -18.80 4.80
CA ARG A 223 4.98 -19.59 3.75
C ARG A 223 3.54 -19.11 3.63
N ILE A 224 3.26 -18.27 2.63
CA ILE A 224 1.92 -18.18 2.05
C ILE A 224 1.86 -19.29 0.99
N HIS A 225 1.75 -20.54 1.44
CA HIS A 225 1.33 -21.61 0.54
C HIS A 225 -0.17 -21.42 0.29
N SER A 226 -0.53 -21.29 -1.00
CA SER A 226 -1.90 -21.33 -1.52
C SER A 226 -2.69 -20.01 -1.59
N ILE A 227 -2.16 -18.99 -2.30
CA ILE A 227 -3.00 -17.89 -2.83
C ILE A 227 -3.09 -17.89 -4.38
N CYS A 228 -2.22 -18.60 -5.11
CA CYS A 228 -2.24 -18.61 -6.58
C CYS A 228 -2.52 -20.01 -7.18
N LYS A 229 -3.63 -20.62 -6.80
CA LYS A 229 -4.31 -21.60 -7.66
C LYS A 229 -5.71 -21.06 -7.98
N LEU A 230 -5.74 -20.03 -8.81
CA LEU A 230 -6.86 -19.67 -9.68
C LEU A 230 -6.24 -19.31 -11.03
#